data_AF-A0A402B943-F1
#
_entry.id   AF-A0A402B943-F1
#
_cell.length_a   1.000
_cell.length_b   1.000
_cell.length_c   1.000
_cell.angle_alpha   90.00
_cell.angle_beta   90.00
_cell.angle_gamma   90.00
#
_symmetry.space_group_name_H-M   'P 1'
#
loop_
_entity.id
_entity.type
_entity.pdbx_description
1 polymer ?
#
loop_
_entity_poly.entity_id
_entity_poly.type
_entity_poly.pdbx_seq_one_letter_code
_entity_poly.pdbx_strand_id
1 'polypeptide(L)'
;MVHVINSIALEPQTVNNVNMTINIILGAIAIAASVVLGILLRRLLVRRLQKTVLDNWIVQTLGALVIIVPVILGLIGAIAIFNASFVVAALQQNVFKDPKPTINLSWSLIQTALILALGNGIARTLRAMMMRSLGSSRMDINMRTLMARVLYIVVLSITGFLILSVWNIPVAVPVAVLSAFTVAITVAFQDILKNLVAGFYILMERPFYIGDQINITSGMITYVGKVEDIQLRATLLRLTSGEEVSVPNLFIFSNAVINNTHFGERRSILVLTMPQEEFDRDGTTSKILLLLKEYPEVMSKPEPAVMVDGYEDGKISLQARFWVATGQMIDISQVVYELHNLFPTANISIKEPV
;
A
#
# COMPACT_ATOMS: atom_id res chain seq x y z
N MET A 1 55.42 -57.59 29.92
CA MET A 1 55.52 -56.97 28.59
C MET A 1 54.18 -57.08 27.82
N VAL A 2 53.06 -56.72 28.46
CA VAL A 2 51.71 -56.68 27.85
C VAL A 2 50.95 -55.39 28.25
N HIS A 3 51.51 -54.58 29.17
CA HIS A 3 50.87 -53.36 29.68
C HIS A 3 51.29 -52.05 29.00
N VAL A 4 52.18 -52.10 27.99
CA VAL A 4 52.68 -50.89 27.30
C VAL A 4 52.10 -50.74 25.89
N ILE A 5 51.36 -51.73 25.37
CA ILE A 5 50.78 -51.68 24.01
C ILE A 5 49.38 -51.02 24.00
N ASN A 6 48.72 -50.87 25.16
CA ASN A 6 47.38 -50.28 25.25
C ASN A 6 47.34 -48.74 25.38
N SER A 7 48.48 -48.04 25.45
CA SER A 7 48.51 -46.58 25.62
C SER A 7 48.54 -45.78 24.30
N ILE A 8 48.45 -46.45 23.14
CA ILE A 8 48.37 -45.80 21.81
C ILE A 8 46.95 -45.91 21.22
N ALA A 9 46.01 -46.55 21.91
CA ALA A 9 44.61 -46.54 21.51
C ALA A 9 44.02 -45.13 21.78
N LEU A 10 44.01 -44.29 20.74
CA LEU A 10 43.35 -42.99 20.73
C LEU A 10 41.90 -43.17 21.23
N GLU A 11 41.49 -42.35 22.20
CA GLU A 11 40.11 -42.35 22.70
C GLU A 11 39.14 -42.13 21.53
N PRO A 12 37.99 -42.84 21.47
CA PRO A 12 37.03 -42.74 20.36
C PRO A 12 36.62 -41.30 19.99
N GLN A 13 36.61 -40.40 20.97
CA GLN A 13 36.29 -38.98 20.75
C GLN A 13 37.39 -38.23 19.99
N THR A 14 38.68 -38.51 20.28
CA THR A 14 39.80 -37.91 19.55
C THR A 14 39.85 -38.33 18.08
N VAL A 15 39.53 -39.59 17.79
CA VAL A 15 39.44 -40.11 16.41
C VAL A 15 38.29 -39.45 15.63
N ASN A 16 37.13 -39.24 16.27
CA ASN A 16 35.99 -38.56 15.66
C ASN A 16 36.26 -37.09 15.35
N ASN A 17 36.93 -36.37 16.24
CA ASN A 17 37.27 -34.96 16.05
C ASN A 17 38.32 -34.76 14.92
N VAL A 18 39.28 -35.68 14.80
CA VAL A 18 40.27 -35.67 13.72
C VAL A 18 39.61 -35.97 12.37
N ASN A 19 38.69 -36.95 12.30
CA ASN A 19 37.95 -37.26 11.08
C ASN A 19 37.03 -36.11 10.62
N MET A 20 36.38 -35.42 11.56
CA MET A 20 35.54 -34.27 11.25
C MET A 20 36.35 -33.11 10.66
N THR A 21 37.52 -32.83 11.24
CA THR A 21 38.44 -31.78 10.74
C THR A 21 38.94 -32.09 9.33
N ILE A 22 39.31 -33.35 9.06
CA ILE A 22 39.74 -33.80 7.73
C ILE A 22 38.62 -33.67 6.69
N ASN A 23 37.38 -34.04 7.03
CA ASN A 23 36.23 -33.93 6.12
C ASN A 23 35.85 -32.48 5.80
N ILE A 24 35.97 -31.56 6.75
CA ILE A 24 35.77 -30.12 6.52
C ILE A 24 36.80 -29.61 5.49
N ILE A 25 38.07 -29.96 5.67
CA ILE A 25 39.16 -29.51 4.78
C ILE A 25 38.98 -30.08 3.37
N LEU A 26 38.68 -31.38 3.24
CA LEU A 26 38.46 -32.03 1.94
C LEU A 26 37.22 -31.49 1.22
N GLY A 27 36.13 -31.22 1.95
CA GLY A 27 34.93 -30.59 1.38
C GLY A 27 35.19 -29.18 0.86
N ALA A 28 35.95 -28.37 1.61
CA ALA A 28 36.34 -27.02 1.18
C ALA A 28 37.21 -27.04 -0.09
N ILE A 29 38.15 -27.98 -0.18
CA ILE A 29 39.00 -28.17 -1.36
C ILE A 29 38.17 -28.59 -2.58
N ALA A 30 37.20 -29.49 -2.41
CA ALA A 30 36.32 -29.95 -3.49
C ALA A 30 35.45 -28.81 -4.06
N ILE A 31 34.90 -27.96 -3.20
CA ILE A 31 34.14 -26.77 -3.62
C ILE A 31 35.05 -25.80 -4.37
N ALA A 32 36.23 -25.50 -3.83
CA ALA A 32 37.18 -24.59 -4.47
C ALA A 32 37.61 -25.10 -5.86
N ALA A 33 37.95 -26.39 -5.98
CA ALA A 33 38.31 -27.02 -7.25
C ALA A 33 37.17 -26.93 -8.28
N SER A 34 35.93 -27.15 -7.85
CA SER A 34 34.75 -27.09 -8.70
C SER A 34 34.44 -25.69 -9.24
N VAL A 35 34.62 -24.66 -8.42
CA VAL A 35 34.46 -23.25 -8.80
C VAL A 35 35.54 -22.85 -9.79
N VAL A 36 36.79 -23.24 -9.54
CA VAL A 36 37.91 -23.01 -10.47
C VAL A 36 37.65 -23.68 -11.82
N LEU A 37 37.19 -24.92 -11.81
CA LEU A 37 36.85 -25.67 -13.02
C LEU A 37 35.68 -25.02 -13.79
N GLY A 38 34.64 -24.54 -13.10
CA GLY A 38 33.54 -23.79 -13.71
C GLY A 38 33.98 -22.46 -14.34
N ILE A 39 34.89 -21.72 -13.69
CA ILE A 39 35.44 -20.48 -14.23
C ILE A 39 36.30 -20.76 -15.48
N LEU A 40 37.11 -21.83 -15.46
CA LEU A 40 37.92 -22.24 -16.61
C LEU A 40 37.06 -22.65 -17.80
N LEU A 41 36.03 -23.47 -17.57
CA LEU A 41 35.08 -23.87 -18.61
C LEU A 41 34.33 -22.68 -19.19
N ARG A 42 33.90 -21.71 -18.36
CA ARG A 42 33.30 -20.46 -18.84
C ARG A 42 34.28 -19.68 -19.72
N ARG A 43 35.53 -19.51 -19.30
CA ARG A 43 36.54 -18.77 -20.08
C ARG A 43 36.77 -19.44 -21.44
N LEU A 44 36.82 -20.77 -21.50
CA LEU A 44 36.98 -21.50 -22.76
C LEU A 44 35.74 -21.38 -23.66
N LEU A 45 34.55 -21.53 -23.10
CA LEU A 45 33.29 -21.48 -23.83
C LEU A 45 33.03 -20.09 -24.41
N VAL A 46 33.20 -19.04 -23.60
CA VAL A 46 33.02 -17.65 -24.04
C VAL A 46 34.04 -17.26 -25.11
N ARG A 47 35.31 -17.68 -24.98
CA ARG A 47 36.34 -17.45 -26.00
C ARG A 47 36.03 -18.15 -27.34
N ARG A 48 35.41 -19.33 -27.30
CA ARG A 48 34.99 -20.05 -28.51
C ARG A 48 33.75 -19.44 -29.16
N LEU A 49 32.77 -19.02 -28.35
CA LEU A 49 31.47 -18.52 -28.81
C LEU A 49 31.48 -17.05 -29.25
N GLN A 50 32.49 -16.26 -28.85
CA GLN A 50 32.67 -14.89 -29.36
C GLN A 50 33.10 -14.85 -30.84
N LYS A 51 33.54 -15.97 -31.42
CA LYS A 51 33.89 -16.07 -32.86
C LYS A 51 32.68 -16.40 -33.75
N THR A 52 31.51 -16.60 -33.17
CA THR A 52 30.25 -16.92 -33.86
C THR A 52 29.31 -15.71 -33.90
N VAL A 53 28.38 -15.68 -34.84
CA VAL A 53 27.35 -14.61 -35.06
C VAL A 53 26.31 -14.56 -33.92
N LEU A 54 26.63 -15.10 -32.75
CA LEU A 54 25.72 -15.24 -31.63
C LEU A 54 25.74 -13.95 -30.81
N ASP A 55 24.56 -13.37 -30.55
CA ASP A 55 24.45 -12.15 -29.76
C ASP A 55 25.17 -12.28 -28.41
N ASN A 56 25.83 -11.19 -27.99
CA ASN A 56 26.63 -11.13 -26.76
C ASN A 56 25.86 -11.61 -25.51
N TRP A 57 24.53 -11.43 -25.46
CA TRP A 57 23.72 -11.90 -24.35
C TRP A 57 23.61 -13.43 -24.30
N ILE A 58 23.55 -14.11 -25.45
CA ILE A 58 23.46 -15.57 -25.55
C ILE A 58 24.77 -16.19 -25.06
N VAL A 59 25.90 -15.65 -25.50
CA VAL A 59 27.25 -16.08 -25.08
C VAL A 59 27.43 -15.94 -23.57
N GLN A 60 26.93 -14.86 -22.97
CA GLN A 60 26.98 -14.67 -21.52
C GLN A 60 26.06 -15.64 -20.77
N THR A 61 24.85 -15.90 -21.26
CA THR A 61 23.94 -16.87 -20.63
C THR A 61 24.45 -18.31 -20.70
N LEU A 62 25.00 -18.72 -21.84
CA LEU A 62 25.66 -20.02 -22.00
C LEU A 62 26.90 -20.13 -21.09
N GLY A 63 27.70 -19.05 -21.00
CA GLY A 63 28.85 -19.00 -20.10
C GLY A 63 28.49 -19.10 -18.62
N ALA A 64 27.35 -18.52 -18.20
CA ALA A 64 26.86 -18.63 -16.82
C ALA A 64 26.32 -20.04 -16.52
N LEU A 65 25.60 -20.65 -17.46
CA LEU A 65 25.06 -22.01 -17.33
C LEU A 65 26.17 -23.05 -17.10
N VAL A 66 27.31 -22.87 -17.77
CA VAL A 66 28.47 -23.77 -17.67
C VAL A 66 29.19 -23.71 -16.32
N ILE A 67 29.04 -22.63 -15.54
CA ILE A 67 29.55 -22.57 -14.15
C ILE A 67 28.67 -23.41 -13.21
N ILE A 68 27.37 -23.45 -13.46
CA ILE A 68 26.39 -24.04 -12.54
C ILE A 68 26.64 -25.54 -12.38
N VAL A 69 26.96 -26.26 -13.47
CA VAL A 69 27.13 -27.72 -13.44
C VAL A 69 28.32 -28.15 -12.57
N PRO A 70 29.55 -27.62 -12.73
CA PRO A 70 30.68 -27.95 -11.85
C PRO A 70 30.43 -27.54 -10.40
N VAL A 71 29.85 -26.36 -10.14
CA VAL A 71 29.61 -25.88 -8.78
C VAL A 71 28.58 -26.76 -8.05
N ILE A 72 27.54 -27.22 -8.74
CA ILE A 72 26.59 -28.20 -8.19
C ILE A 72 27.30 -29.53 -7.89
N LEU A 73 28.14 -30.04 -8.80
CA LEU A 73 28.90 -31.27 -8.58
C LEU A 73 29.89 -31.15 -7.41
N GLY A 74 30.52 -29.99 -7.23
CA GLY A 74 31.43 -29.72 -6.11
C GLY A 74 30.72 -29.57 -4.77
N LEU A 75 29.55 -28.93 -4.74
CA LEU A 75 28.71 -28.85 -3.55
C LEU A 75 28.18 -30.24 -3.17
N ILE A 76 27.74 -31.04 -4.13
CA ILE A 76 27.32 -32.43 -3.91
C ILE A 76 28.50 -33.27 -3.38
N GLY A 77 29.68 -33.14 -3.99
CA GLY A 77 30.90 -33.82 -3.54
C GLY A 77 31.30 -33.43 -2.12
N ALA A 78 31.25 -32.14 -1.77
CA ALA A 78 31.59 -31.66 -0.45
C ALA A 78 30.59 -32.08 0.62
N ILE A 79 29.29 -32.06 0.31
CA ILE A 79 28.25 -32.62 1.18
C ILE A 79 28.47 -34.12 1.36
N ALA A 80 28.86 -34.85 0.32
CA ALA A 80 29.15 -36.28 0.40
C ALA A 80 30.40 -36.62 1.24
N ILE A 81 31.43 -35.77 1.18
CA ILE A 81 32.62 -35.88 2.02
C ILE A 81 32.27 -35.58 3.50
N PHE A 82 31.42 -34.59 3.75
CA PHE A 82 31.02 -34.19 5.10
C PHE A 82 30.14 -35.23 5.80
N ASN A 83 29.35 -35.97 5.02
CA ASN A 83 28.30 -36.85 5.47
C ASN A 83 28.46 -38.24 4.87
N ALA A 84 29.68 -38.79 4.86
CA ALA A 84 29.97 -40.09 4.25
C ALA A 84 29.05 -41.21 4.79
N SER A 85 28.70 -41.18 6.08
CA SER A 85 27.75 -42.12 6.70
C SER A 85 26.30 -41.90 6.26
N PHE A 86 25.83 -40.65 6.18
CA PHE A 86 24.47 -40.31 5.72
C PHE A 86 24.30 -40.56 4.22
N VAL A 87 25.32 -40.31 3.39
CA VAL A 87 25.30 -40.59 1.96
C VAL A 87 25.35 -42.10 1.71
N VAL A 88 26.15 -42.87 2.43
CA VAL A 88 26.13 -44.34 2.31
C VAL A 88 24.79 -44.91 2.77
N ALA A 89 24.19 -44.40 3.85
CA ALA A 89 22.86 -44.81 4.32
C ALA A 89 21.74 -44.41 3.35
N ALA A 90 21.76 -43.18 2.82
CA ALA A 90 20.78 -42.70 1.84
C ALA A 90 20.93 -43.39 0.48
N LEU A 91 22.17 -43.72 0.05
CA LEU A 91 22.41 -44.53 -1.14
C LEU A 91 21.94 -45.97 -0.93
N GLN A 92 22.25 -46.62 0.20
CA GLN A 92 21.75 -47.96 0.53
C GLN A 92 20.22 -48.03 0.60
N GLN A 93 19.58 -47.00 1.15
CA GLN A 93 18.13 -46.98 1.33
C GLN A 93 17.35 -46.56 0.07
N ASN A 94 17.85 -45.61 -0.72
CA ASN A 94 17.17 -45.08 -1.91
C ASN A 94 17.64 -45.69 -3.25
N VAL A 95 18.84 -46.27 -3.32
CA VAL A 95 19.41 -46.83 -4.57
C VAL A 95 19.38 -48.36 -4.58
N PHE A 96 19.56 -49.03 -3.44
CA PHE A 96 19.71 -50.50 -3.40
C PHE A 96 18.46 -51.28 -2.97
N LYS A 97 17.43 -50.65 -2.37
CA LYS A 97 16.21 -51.33 -1.90
C LYS A 97 15.02 -51.29 -2.87
N ASP A 98 14.93 -50.28 -3.74
CA ASP A 98 13.91 -50.17 -4.79
C ASP A 98 14.54 -49.81 -6.15
N PRO A 99 14.72 -50.75 -7.09
CA PRO A 99 15.37 -50.51 -8.38
C PRO A 99 14.42 -49.87 -9.39
N LYS A 100 13.89 -48.67 -9.07
CA LYS A 100 13.22 -47.78 -10.03
C LYS A 100 13.86 -46.38 -10.25
N PRO A 101 15.18 -46.07 -10.05
CA PRO A 101 15.61 -44.67 -10.10
C PRO A 101 16.47 -44.22 -11.29
N THR A 102 16.63 -44.95 -12.39
CA THR A 102 17.40 -44.43 -13.55
C THR A 102 16.57 -43.62 -14.55
N ILE A 103 15.28 -43.95 -14.71
CA ILE A 103 14.37 -43.19 -15.59
C ILE A 103 13.86 -41.92 -14.89
N ASN A 104 13.68 -41.95 -13.56
CA ASN A 104 13.16 -40.82 -12.78
C ASN A 104 14.14 -39.64 -12.67
N LEU A 105 15.44 -39.88 -12.47
CA LEU A 105 16.39 -38.77 -12.30
C LEU A 105 16.53 -37.95 -13.59
N SER A 106 16.66 -38.65 -14.73
CA SER A 106 16.72 -38.06 -16.07
C SER A 106 15.47 -37.23 -16.37
N TRP A 107 14.28 -37.74 -16.02
CA TRP A 107 13.01 -37.05 -16.20
C TRP A 107 12.86 -35.82 -15.29
N SER A 108 13.22 -35.92 -14.01
CA SER A 108 13.20 -34.78 -13.08
C SER A 108 14.18 -33.67 -13.48
N LEU A 109 15.33 -34.02 -14.06
CA LEU A 109 16.27 -33.05 -14.62
C LEU A 109 15.69 -32.32 -15.84
N ILE A 110 15.02 -33.05 -16.74
CA ILE A 110 14.31 -32.46 -17.89
C ILE A 110 13.19 -31.53 -17.42
N GLN A 111 12.37 -31.96 -16.45
CA GLN A 111 11.31 -31.14 -15.86
C GLN A 111 11.87 -29.88 -15.20
N THR A 112 12.97 -30.00 -14.45
CA THR A 112 13.63 -28.85 -13.81
C THR A 112 14.17 -27.87 -14.85
N ALA A 113 14.83 -28.37 -15.90
CA ALA A 113 15.33 -27.55 -17.00
C ALA A 113 14.19 -26.83 -17.73
N LEU A 114 13.07 -27.54 -17.97
CA LEU A 114 11.88 -26.98 -18.59
C LEU A 114 11.26 -25.88 -17.73
N ILE A 115 11.06 -26.13 -16.42
CA ILE A 115 10.51 -25.14 -15.48
C ILE A 115 11.42 -23.91 -15.37
N LEU A 116 12.74 -24.10 -15.32
CA LEU A 116 13.70 -22.99 -15.31
C LEU A 116 13.65 -22.17 -16.61
N ALA A 117 13.58 -22.84 -17.75
CA ALA A 117 13.49 -22.17 -19.06
C ALA A 117 12.18 -21.38 -19.19
N LEU A 118 11.05 -21.99 -18.83
CA LEU A 118 9.74 -21.35 -18.85
C LEU A 118 9.64 -20.21 -17.82
N GLY A 119 10.05 -20.45 -16.58
CA GLY A 119 10.00 -19.46 -15.50
C GLY A 119 10.85 -18.22 -15.80
N ASN A 120 12.09 -18.42 -16.26
CA ASN A 120 12.96 -17.31 -16.68
C ASN A 120 12.43 -16.63 -17.95
N GLY A 121 11.88 -17.40 -18.90
CA GLY A 121 11.22 -16.87 -20.09
C GLY A 121 10.04 -15.96 -19.76
N ILE A 122 9.14 -16.42 -18.89
CA ILE A 122 8.00 -15.65 -18.38
C ILE A 122 8.47 -14.41 -17.62
N ALA A 123 9.42 -14.56 -16.69
CA ALA A 123 9.94 -13.45 -15.89
C ALA A 123 10.56 -12.35 -16.76
N ARG A 124 11.32 -12.73 -17.79
CA ARG A 124 11.91 -11.78 -18.75
C ARG A 124 10.85 -11.15 -19.64
N THR A 125 9.86 -11.92 -20.08
CA THR A 125 8.76 -11.42 -20.92
C THR A 125 7.94 -10.39 -20.15
N LEU A 126 7.54 -10.71 -18.92
CA LEU A 126 6.82 -9.79 -18.05
C LEU A 126 7.66 -8.54 -17.72
N ARG A 127 8.95 -8.70 -17.44
CA ARG A 127 9.87 -7.56 -17.26
C ARG A 127 9.95 -6.70 -18.51
N ALA A 128 10.09 -7.31 -19.69
CA ALA A 128 10.16 -6.60 -20.96
C ALA A 128 8.84 -5.91 -21.30
N MET A 129 7.69 -6.54 -21.05
CA MET A 129 6.36 -5.92 -21.19
C MET A 129 6.23 -4.73 -20.25
N MET A 130 6.61 -4.89 -18.99
CA MET A 130 6.60 -3.80 -18.01
C MET A 130 7.50 -2.66 -18.47
N MET A 131 8.67 -2.94 -19.07
CA MET A 131 9.61 -1.96 -19.64
C MET A 131 9.23 -1.42 -21.03
N ARG A 132 8.32 -2.08 -21.76
CA ARG A 132 7.85 -1.70 -23.10
C ARG A 132 6.49 -1.03 -23.14
N SER A 133 5.68 -1.14 -22.08
CA SER A 133 4.47 -0.34 -21.84
C SER A 133 4.75 1.17 -21.93
N LEU A 134 4.97 1.67 -23.13
CA LEU A 134 5.12 3.06 -23.49
C LEU A 134 3.69 3.55 -23.71
N GLY A 135 3.18 4.37 -22.81
CA GLY A 135 1.84 4.92 -22.95
C GLY A 135 1.40 5.77 -21.75
N SER A 136 1.37 7.08 -21.97
CA SER A 136 0.70 8.17 -21.22
C SER A 136 1.02 8.46 -19.75
N SER A 137 1.53 7.54 -18.95
CA SER A 137 1.77 7.81 -17.52
C SER A 137 3.14 8.46 -17.28
N ARG A 138 3.18 9.57 -16.53
CA ARG A 138 4.39 10.26 -16.00
C ARG A 138 5.17 9.41 -14.98
N MET A 139 5.10 8.08 -15.08
CA MET A 139 5.77 7.19 -14.15
C MET A 139 7.28 7.24 -14.41
N ASP A 140 8.02 7.70 -13.41
CA ASP A 140 9.48 7.79 -13.45
C ASP A 140 10.08 6.43 -13.87
N ILE A 141 11.10 6.48 -14.72
CA ILE A 141 11.84 5.31 -15.21
C ILE A 141 12.39 4.47 -14.04
N ASN A 142 12.69 5.14 -12.92
CA ASN A 142 13.11 4.49 -11.68
C ASN A 142 12.00 3.61 -11.09
N MET A 143 10.79 4.14 -10.95
CA MET A 143 9.63 3.40 -10.42
C MET A 143 9.33 2.17 -11.27
N ARG A 144 9.35 2.36 -12.59
CA ARG A 144 9.15 1.28 -13.56
C ARG A 144 10.20 0.19 -13.43
N THR A 145 11.47 0.58 -13.28
CA THR A 145 12.58 -0.36 -13.11
C THR A 145 12.44 -1.14 -11.80
N LEU A 146 12.02 -0.49 -10.71
CA LEU A 146 11.78 -1.13 -9.42
C LEU A 146 10.64 -2.16 -9.52
N MET A 147 9.49 -1.78 -10.08
CA MET A 147 8.37 -2.71 -10.27
C MET A 147 8.75 -3.92 -11.12
N ALA A 148 9.49 -3.69 -12.22
CA ALA A 148 9.92 -4.76 -13.10
C ALA A 148 10.93 -5.72 -12.42
N ARG A 149 11.75 -5.22 -11.48
CA ARG A 149 12.64 -6.06 -10.64
C ARG A 149 11.84 -6.86 -9.61
N VAL A 150 10.88 -6.24 -8.92
CA VAL A 150 10.02 -6.93 -7.95
C VAL A 150 9.25 -8.06 -8.63
N LEU A 151 8.62 -7.78 -9.78
CA LEU A 151 7.89 -8.79 -10.55
C LEU A 151 8.79 -9.95 -10.99
N TYR A 152 10.01 -9.63 -11.45
CA TYR A 152 10.99 -10.65 -11.81
C TYR A 152 11.35 -11.55 -10.61
N ILE A 153 11.58 -10.96 -9.42
CA ILE A 153 11.88 -11.72 -8.20
C ILE A 153 10.71 -12.61 -7.82
N VAL A 154 9.46 -12.11 -7.85
CA VAL A 154 8.26 -12.90 -7.53
C VAL A 154 8.12 -14.12 -8.45
N VAL A 155 8.26 -13.93 -9.77
CA VAL A 155 8.16 -15.04 -10.73
C VAL A 155 9.29 -16.05 -10.52
N LEU A 156 10.50 -15.58 -10.22
CA LEU A 156 11.64 -16.47 -9.92
C LEU A 156 11.42 -17.25 -8.62
N SER A 157 10.85 -16.62 -7.59
CA SER A 157 10.49 -17.30 -6.34
C SER A 157 9.48 -18.41 -6.60
N ILE A 158 8.41 -18.14 -7.37
CA ILE A 158 7.42 -19.17 -7.76
C ILE A 158 8.08 -20.30 -8.53
N THR A 159 8.97 -19.97 -9.47
CA THR A 159 9.75 -20.97 -10.23
C THR A 159 10.59 -21.84 -9.30
N GLY A 160 11.23 -21.24 -8.28
CA GLY A 160 11.97 -21.96 -7.26
C GLY A 160 11.11 -22.95 -6.48
N PHE A 161 9.88 -22.56 -6.09
CA PHE A 161 8.93 -23.47 -5.43
C PHE A 161 8.52 -24.65 -6.30
N LEU A 162 8.24 -24.41 -7.58
CA LEU A 162 7.90 -25.47 -8.52
C LEU A 162 9.04 -26.48 -8.67
N ILE A 163 10.29 -26.00 -8.69
CA ILE A 163 11.47 -26.89 -8.72
C ILE A 163 11.54 -27.70 -7.42
N LEU A 164 11.43 -27.09 -6.25
CA LEU A 164 11.44 -27.83 -4.97
C LEU A 164 10.38 -28.95 -4.95
N SER A 165 9.21 -28.70 -5.54
CA SER A 165 8.16 -29.70 -5.69
C SER A 165 8.54 -30.88 -6.60
N VAL A 166 9.25 -30.64 -7.72
CA VAL A 166 9.74 -31.71 -8.61
C VAL A 166 10.70 -32.65 -7.90
N TRP A 167 11.50 -32.11 -6.97
CA TRP A 167 12.47 -32.88 -6.19
C TRP A 167 11.91 -33.48 -4.91
N ASN A 168 10.58 -33.37 -4.68
CA ASN A 168 9.91 -33.79 -3.45
C ASN A 168 10.55 -33.21 -2.17
N ILE A 169 11.14 -32.02 -2.26
CA ILE A 169 11.68 -31.31 -1.10
C ILE A 169 10.51 -30.68 -0.36
N PRO A 170 10.35 -30.88 0.96
CA PRO A 170 9.29 -30.26 1.73
C PRO A 170 9.31 -28.73 1.62
N VAL A 171 8.28 -28.14 1.03
CA VAL A 171 8.15 -26.68 0.87
C VAL A 171 7.44 -25.98 2.04
N ALA A 172 7.02 -26.73 3.06
CA ALA A 172 6.23 -26.21 4.18
C ALA A 172 6.93 -25.04 4.91
N VAL A 173 8.23 -25.18 5.20
CA VAL A 173 8.98 -24.16 5.95
C VAL A 173 9.17 -22.86 5.14
N PRO A 174 9.67 -22.88 3.89
CA PRO A 174 9.78 -21.64 3.10
C PRO A 174 8.42 -21.00 2.79
N VAL A 175 7.35 -21.79 2.61
CA VAL A 175 5.99 -21.26 2.46
C VAL A 175 5.53 -20.57 3.73
N ALA A 176 5.74 -21.15 4.91
CA ALA A 176 5.39 -20.52 6.19
C ALA A 176 6.09 -19.16 6.39
N VAL A 177 7.39 -19.09 6.06
CA VAL A 177 8.16 -17.84 6.13
C VAL A 177 7.61 -16.79 5.16
N LEU A 178 7.31 -17.18 3.91
CA LEU A 178 6.72 -16.25 2.94
C LEU A 178 5.31 -15.79 3.31
N SER A 179 4.51 -16.65 3.91
CA SER A 179 3.19 -16.27 4.43
C SER A 179 3.31 -15.20 5.51
N ALA A 180 4.20 -15.38 6.49
CA ALA A 180 4.46 -14.38 7.52
C ALA A 180 4.98 -13.05 6.91
N PHE A 181 5.89 -13.12 5.93
CA PHE A 181 6.39 -11.94 5.23
C PHE A 181 5.28 -11.21 4.44
N THR A 182 4.37 -11.95 3.81
CA THR A 182 3.23 -11.39 3.07
C THR A 182 2.26 -10.65 4.00
N VAL A 183 1.99 -11.19 5.19
CA VAL A 183 1.20 -10.52 6.22
C VAL A 183 1.88 -9.23 6.66
N ALA A 184 3.19 -9.27 6.94
CA ALA A 184 3.94 -8.07 7.35
C ALA A 184 3.90 -6.95 6.29
N ILE A 185 4.07 -7.30 5.01
CA ILE A 185 3.93 -6.35 3.89
C ILE A 185 2.50 -5.80 3.85
N THR A 186 1.48 -6.64 3.95
CA THR A 186 0.08 -6.21 3.87
C THR A 186 -0.27 -5.23 5.00
N VAL A 187 0.20 -5.51 6.22
CA VAL A 187 0.05 -4.61 7.36
C VAL A 187 0.77 -3.28 7.10
N ALA A 188 1.98 -3.30 6.52
CA ALA A 188 2.71 -2.08 6.18
C ALA A 188 2.00 -1.22 5.11
N PHE A 189 1.28 -1.83 4.17
CA PHE A 189 0.51 -1.12 3.13
C PHE A 189 -0.94 -0.85 3.51
N GLN A 190 -1.38 -1.24 4.72
CA GLN A 190 -2.79 -1.23 5.10
C GLN A 190 -3.43 0.16 4.94
N ASP A 191 -2.75 1.23 5.37
CA ASP A 191 -3.31 2.58 5.33
C ASP A 191 -3.41 3.16 3.92
N ILE A 192 -2.51 2.76 3.02
CA ILE A 192 -2.58 3.12 1.60
C ILE A 192 -3.82 2.47 0.98
N LEU A 193 -4.05 1.19 1.27
CA LEU A 193 -5.23 0.46 0.78
C LEU A 193 -6.53 1.04 1.32
N LYS A 194 -6.59 1.38 2.61
CA LYS A 194 -7.77 2.04 3.21
C LYS A 194 -8.11 3.36 2.50
N ASN A 195 -7.13 4.20 2.22
CA ASN A 195 -7.34 5.46 1.49
C ASN A 195 -7.79 5.24 0.05
N LEU A 196 -7.25 4.23 -0.63
CA LEU A 196 -7.65 3.88 -2.00
C LEU A 196 -9.09 3.40 -2.05
N VAL A 197 -9.49 2.52 -1.13
CA VAL A 197 -10.87 2.00 -1.02
C VAL A 197 -11.84 3.13 -0.67
N ALA A 198 -11.47 4.00 0.28
CA ALA A 198 -12.27 5.18 0.62
C ALA A 198 -12.45 6.11 -0.59
N GLY A 199 -11.38 6.36 -1.36
CA GLY A 199 -11.45 7.16 -2.59
C GLY A 199 -12.34 6.55 -3.66
N PHE A 200 -12.21 5.25 -3.90
CA PHE A 200 -13.08 4.51 -4.82
C PHE A 200 -14.56 4.63 -4.41
N TYR A 201 -14.85 4.51 -3.12
CA TYR A 201 -16.20 4.61 -2.60
C TYR A 201 -16.78 6.03 -2.76
N ILE A 202 -16.02 7.08 -2.45
CA ILE A 202 -16.42 8.48 -2.65
C ILE A 202 -16.74 8.73 -4.14
N LEU A 203 -15.93 8.23 -5.05
CA LEU A 203 -16.15 8.39 -6.50
C LEU A 203 -17.38 7.61 -7.01
N MET A 204 -17.68 6.47 -6.38
CA MET A 204 -18.80 5.61 -6.75
C MET A 204 -20.13 6.17 -6.22
N GLU A 205 -20.21 6.51 -4.94
CA GLU A 205 -21.45 6.99 -4.30
C GLU A 205 -21.70 8.47 -4.50
N ARG A 206 -20.63 9.25 -4.76
CA ARG A 206 -20.69 10.70 -5.01
C ARG A 206 -21.52 11.45 -3.96
N PRO A 207 -21.17 11.36 -2.66
CA PRO A 207 -21.85 12.13 -1.61
C PRO A 207 -21.72 13.65 -1.80
N PHE A 208 -20.73 14.08 -2.57
CA PHE A 208 -20.51 15.45 -3.03
C PHE A 208 -19.82 15.44 -4.39
N TYR A 209 -19.88 16.57 -5.08
CA TYR A 209 -19.28 16.77 -6.40
C TYR A 209 -18.14 17.80 -6.36
N ILE A 210 -17.30 17.79 -7.39
CA ILE A 210 -16.32 18.85 -7.61
C ILE A 210 -17.10 20.17 -7.78
N GLY A 211 -16.71 21.17 -7.00
CA GLY A 211 -17.40 22.45 -6.91
C GLY A 211 -18.27 22.62 -5.68
N ASP A 212 -18.61 21.55 -4.96
CA ASP A 212 -19.39 21.63 -3.73
C ASP A 212 -18.58 22.23 -2.58
N GLN A 213 -19.26 22.99 -1.71
CA GLN A 213 -18.66 23.47 -0.46
C GLN A 213 -18.99 22.50 0.66
N ILE A 214 -17.98 21.78 1.13
CA ILE A 214 -18.14 20.78 2.19
C ILE A 214 -17.51 21.26 3.49
N ASN A 215 -18.09 20.81 4.60
CA ASN A 215 -17.53 20.95 5.94
C ASN A 215 -17.30 19.54 6.52
N ILE A 216 -16.09 19.29 6.99
CA ILE A 216 -15.67 18.03 7.60
C ILE A 216 -15.11 18.33 8.98
N THR A 217 -15.72 17.75 10.01
CA THR A 217 -15.33 17.94 11.41
C THR A 217 -14.83 16.63 12.00
N SER A 218 -13.63 16.65 12.60
CA SER A 218 -13.06 15.53 13.34
C SER A 218 -12.41 16.04 14.62
N GLY A 219 -13.08 15.84 15.76
CA GLY A 219 -12.60 16.35 17.05
C GLY A 219 -12.54 17.88 17.05
N MET A 220 -11.35 18.44 17.29
CA MET A 220 -11.12 19.90 17.27
C MET A 220 -10.74 20.47 15.90
N ILE A 221 -10.59 19.62 14.87
CA ILE A 221 -10.17 20.05 13.54
C ILE A 221 -11.39 20.11 12.64
N THR A 222 -11.61 21.27 12.02
CA THR A 222 -12.70 21.50 11.06
C THR A 222 -12.12 22.03 9.76
N TYR A 223 -12.41 21.34 8.65
CA TYR A 223 -12.04 21.78 7.31
C TYR A 223 -13.29 22.26 6.59
N VAL A 224 -13.34 23.55 6.26
CA VAL A 224 -14.41 24.16 5.47
C VAL A 224 -13.82 24.65 4.16
N GLY A 225 -14.29 24.10 3.04
CA GLY A 225 -13.75 24.45 1.74
C GLY A 225 -14.53 23.91 0.55
N LYS A 226 -14.20 24.43 -0.63
CA LYS A 226 -14.76 24.00 -1.91
C LYS A 226 -13.94 22.83 -2.45
N VAL A 227 -14.61 21.78 -2.92
CA VAL A 227 -13.97 20.61 -3.53
C VAL A 227 -13.42 21.00 -4.90
N GLU A 228 -12.10 20.93 -5.08
CA GLU A 228 -11.42 21.24 -6.35
C GLU A 228 -11.14 19.97 -7.17
N ASP A 229 -10.73 18.89 -6.52
CA ASP A 229 -10.40 17.62 -7.18
C ASP A 229 -10.58 16.43 -6.22
N ILE A 230 -10.94 15.27 -6.77
CA ILE A 230 -11.08 14.01 -6.02
C ILE A 230 -10.09 13.01 -6.62
N GLN A 231 -8.95 12.82 -5.96
CA GLN A 231 -7.93 11.87 -6.37
C GLN A 231 -8.14 10.51 -5.71
N LEU A 232 -7.41 9.51 -6.18
CA LEU A 232 -7.54 8.12 -5.67
C LEU A 232 -7.27 7.99 -4.16
N ARG A 233 -6.40 8.82 -3.58
CA ARG A 233 -6.01 8.73 -2.15
C ARG A 233 -6.40 9.94 -1.30
N ALA A 234 -6.67 11.07 -1.93
CA ALA A 234 -6.96 12.33 -1.25
C ALA A 234 -7.93 13.18 -2.06
N THR A 235 -8.66 14.05 -1.39
CA THR A 235 -9.52 15.07 -1.99
C THR A 235 -8.90 16.43 -1.73
N LEU A 236 -8.81 17.27 -2.76
CA LEU A 236 -8.28 18.62 -2.67
C LEU A 236 -9.42 19.59 -2.38
N LEU A 237 -9.27 20.36 -1.30
CA LEU A 237 -10.22 21.39 -0.91
C LEU A 237 -9.53 22.75 -0.97
N ARG A 238 -10.21 23.75 -1.56
CA ARG A 238 -9.85 25.15 -1.40
C ARG A 238 -10.57 25.70 -0.18
N LEU A 239 -9.81 26.00 0.88
CA LEU A 239 -10.31 26.61 2.11
C LEU A 239 -10.87 28.01 1.82
N THR A 240 -11.76 28.49 2.69
CA THR A 240 -12.25 29.88 2.64
C THR A 240 -11.10 30.91 2.81
N SER A 241 -9.99 30.51 3.43
CA SER A 241 -8.75 31.30 3.52
C SER A 241 -8.01 31.45 2.19
N GLY A 242 -8.37 30.65 1.17
CA GLY A 242 -7.72 30.62 -0.15
C GLY A 242 -6.61 29.57 -0.30
N GLU A 243 -6.25 28.87 0.77
CA GLU A 243 -5.25 27.79 0.76
C GLU A 243 -5.83 26.48 0.18
N GLU A 244 -4.99 25.68 -0.47
CA GLU A 244 -5.34 24.31 -0.87
C GLU A 244 -4.92 23.32 0.23
N VAL A 245 -5.86 22.50 0.69
CA VAL A 245 -5.60 21.40 1.62
C VAL A 245 -5.87 20.06 0.94
N SER A 246 -4.91 19.15 1.04
CA SER A 246 -5.07 17.76 0.60
C SER A 246 -5.53 16.91 1.79
N VAL A 247 -6.79 16.49 1.76
CA VAL A 247 -7.41 15.70 2.82
C VAL A 247 -7.41 14.23 2.43
N PRO A 248 -6.83 13.31 3.24
CA PRO A 248 -6.87 11.88 2.95
C PRO A 248 -8.31 11.38 2.78
N ASN A 249 -8.58 10.55 1.78
CA ASN A 249 -9.93 10.05 1.52
C ASN A 249 -10.48 9.24 2.70
N LEU A 250 -9.61 8.52 3.42
CA LEU A 250 -10.01 7.81 4.62
C LEU A 250 -10.53 8.77 5.70
N PHE A 251 -9.95 9.96 5.82
CA PHE A 251 -10.40 10.96 6.79
C PHE A 251 -11.79 11.48 6.44
N ILE A 252 -12.07 11.74 5.16
CA ILE A 252 -13.40 12.16 4.70
C ILE A 252 -14.42 11.03 4.91
N PHE A 253 -14.06 9.80 4.54
CA PHE A 253 -14.96 8.65 4.65
C PHE A 253 -15.28 8.27 6.11
N SER A 254 -14.35 8.52 7.04
CA SER A 254 -14.53 8.16 8.46
C SER A 254 -15.29 9.21 9.27
N ASN A 255 -15.57 10.39 8.70
CA ASN A 255 -16.21 11.51 9.39
C ASN A 255 -17.50 11.93 8.70
N ALA A 256 -18.38 12.61 9.43
CA ALA A 256 -19.57 13.21 8.82
C ALA A 256 -19.15 14.35 7.88
N VAL A 257 -19.70 14.33 6.67
CA VAL A 257 -19.49 15.38 5.66
C VAL A 257 -20.78 16.17 5.52
N ILE A 258 -20.72 17.46 5.84
CA ILE A 258 -21.84 18.39 5.63
C ILE A 258 -21.64 19.05 4.27
N ASN A 259 -22.50 18.73 3.31
CA ASN A 259 -22.49 19.38 2.00
C ASN A 259 -23.39 20.62 2.03
N ASN A 260 -22.77 21.80 2.04
CA ASN A 260 -23.49 23.07 2.15
C ASN A 260 -24.13 23.52 0.83
N THR A 261 -23.79 22.87 -0.29
CA THR A 261 -24.26 23.25 -1.64
C THR A 261 -25.18 22.22 -2.27
N HIS A 262 -25.41 21.08 -1.62
CA HIS A 262 -26.28 20.02 -2.15
C HIS A 262 -27.71 20.50 -2.37
N PHE A 263 -28.25 21.24 -1.41
CA PHE A 263 -29.55 21.89 -1.54
C PHE A 263 -29.37 23.32 -2.05
N GLY A 264 -30.29 23.77 -2.90
CA GLY A 264 -30.29 25.11 -3.49
C GLY A 264 -30.71 26.23 -2.54
N GLU A 265 -30.93 25.92 -1.27
CA GLU A 265 -31.37 26.85 -0.24
C GLU A 265 -30.65 26.55 1.08
N ARG A 266 -30.33 27.60 1.83
CA ARG A 266 -29.71 27.51 3.16
C ARG A 266 -30.45 28.40 4.14
N ARG A 267 -30.72 27.84 5.33
CA ARG A 267 -31.35 28.58 6.42
C ARG A 267 -30.30 29.34 7.23
N SER A 268 -30.54 30.62 7.46
CA SER A 268 -29.78 31.48 8.36
C SER A 268 -30.60 31.80 9.60
N ILE A 269 -29.93 31.92 10.75
CA ILE A 269 -30.56 32.24 12.03
C ILE A 269 -29.85 33.45 12.64
N LEU A 270 -30.62 34.51 12.87
CA LEU A 270 -30.20 35.67 13.65
C LEU A 270 -30.87 35.62 15.01
N VAL A 271 -30.08 35.82 16.06
CA VAL A 271 -30.55 35.87 17.44
C VAL A 271 -30.52 37.33 17.87
N LEU A 272 -31.67 37.87 18.24
CA LEU A 272 -31.82 39.22 18.77
C LEU A 272 -32.21 39.13 20.24
N THR A 273 -31.39 39.70 21.11
CA THR A 273 -31.66 39.75 22.55
C THR A 273 -31.91 41.19 22.98
N MET A 274 -33.10 41.49 23.52
CA MET A 274 -33.51 42.84 23.92
C MET A 274 -34.16 42.86 25.31
N PRO A 275 -34.22 44.02 26.00
CA PRO A 275 -34.95 44.14 27.27
C PRO A 275 -36.42 43.78 27.11
N GLN A 276 -37.00 43.07 28.07
CA GLN A 276 -38.41 42.66 28.01
C GLN A 276 -39.37 43.86 27.99
N GLU A 277 -38.98 44.99 28.59
CA GLU A 277 -39.78 46.22 28.64
C GLU A 277 -40.01 46.85 27.27
N GLU A 278 -39.07 46.64 26.33
CA GLU A 278 -39.12 47.18 24.97
C GLU A 278 -39.75 46.19 23.98
N PHE A 279 -40.05 44.97 24.42
CA PHE A 279 -40.57 43.93 23.57
C PHE A 279 -42.09 44.03 23.41
N ASP A 280 -42.52 44.50 22.23
CA ASP A 280 -43.88 44.30 21.72
C ASP A 280 -43.90 43.09 20.78
N ARG A 281 -44.63 42.02 21.16
CA ARG A 281 -44.63 40.76 20.41
C ARG A 281 -44.99 40.94 18.95
N ASP A 282 -46.09 41.64 18.68
CA ASP A 282 -46.61 41.76 17.31
C ASP A 282 -45.86 42.85 16.54
N GLY A 283 -45.56 43.98 17.18
CA GLY A 283 -44.81 45.08 16.57
C GLY A 283 -43.36 44.72 16.23
N THR A 284 -42.63 44.12 17.17
CA THR A 284 -41.22 43.74 16.96
C THR A 284 -41.10 42.63 15.92
N THR A 285 -41.94 41.60 15.99
CA THR A 285 -41.95 40.50 15.01
C THR A 285 -42.27 41.02 13.61
N SER A 286 -43.29 41.87 13.47
CA SER A 286 -43.70 42.41 12.17
C SER A 286 -42.61 43.28 11.54
N LYS A 287 -41.92 44.12 12.33
CA LYS A 287 -40.81 44.96 11.86
C LYS A 287 -39.64 44.11 11.34
N ILE A 288 -39.26 43.06 12.08
CA ILE A 288 -38.18 42.15 11.66
C ILE A 288 -38.57 41.41 10.37
N LEU A 289 -39.82 40.92 10.28
CA LEU A 289 -40.31 40.24 9.08
C LEU A 289 -40.39 41.15 7.86
N LEU A 290 -40.79 42.42 8.04
CA LEU A 290 -40.82 43.43 6.98
C LEU A 290 -39.41 43.69 6.46
N LEU A 291 -38.45 43.96 7.36
CA LEU A 291 -37.06 44.18 6.98
C LEU A 291 -36.50 42.97 6.20
N LEU A 292 -36.70 41.75 6.70
CA LEU A 292 -36.20 40.55 6.01
C LEU A 292 -36.81 40.36 4.62
N LYS A 293 -38.05 40.81 4.39
CA LYS A 293 -38.72 40.74 3.08
C LYS A 293 -38.24 41.81 2.09
N GLU A 294 -37.57 42.86 2.55
CA GLU A 294 -36.99 43.89 1.68
C GLU A 294 -35.71 43.40 0.98
N TYR A 295 -35.03 42.41 1.55
CA TYR A 295 -33.82 41.83 0.96
C TYR A 295 -34.16 40.86 -0.17
N PRO A 296 -33.73 41.12 -1.42
CA PRO A 296 -34.06 40.27 -2.57
C PRO A 296 -33.42 38.87 -2.48
N GLU A 297 -32.36 38.70 -1.69
CA GLU A 297 -31.70 37.41 -1.44
C GLU A 297 -32.49 36.51 -0.48
N VAL A 298 -33.42 37.09 0.30
CA VAL A 298 -34.27 36.34 1.23
C VAL A 298 -35.42 35.71 0.45
N MET A 299 -35.52 34.39 0.53
CA MET A 299 -36.56 33.65 -0.19
C MET A 299 -37.95 33.96 0.37
N SER A 300 -38.90 34.23 -0.53
CA SER A 300 -40.30 34.41 -0.14
C SER A 300 -40.97 33.10 0.28
N LYS A 301 -40.43 31.95 -0.13
CA LYS A 301 -40.86 30.60 0.27
C LYS A 301 -39.62 29.71 0.42
N PRO A 302 -39.38 29.08 1.58
CA PRO A 302 -40.17 29.19 2.83
C PRO A 302 -40.17 30.61 3.40
N GLU A 303 -41.30 31.05 3.97
CA GLU A 303 -41.42 32.41 4.52
C GLU A 303 -40.48 32.62 5.72
N PRO A 304 -39.88 33.82 5.87
CA PRO A 304 -39.16 34.18 7.09
C PRO A 304 -40.06 34.05 8.31
N ALA A 305 -39.51 33.56 9.41
CA ALA A 305 -40.22 33.38 10.66
C ALA A 305 -39.41 33.96 11.82
N VAL A 306 -40.09 34.64 12.74
CA VAL A 306 -39.51 35.12 14.00
C VAL A 306 -40.19 34.38 15.14
N MET A 307 -39.37 33.78 16.00
CA MET A 307 -39.84 33.00 17.14
C MET A 307 -39.19 33.52 18.41
N VAL A 308 -39.93 33.48 19.52
CA VAL A 308 -39.34 33.70 20.84
C VAL A 308 -38.57 32.44 21.22
N ASP A 309 -37.28 32.59 21.49
CA ASP A 309 -36.38 31.52 21.92
C ASP A 309 -36.45 31.30 23.43
N GLY A 310 -36.52 32.40 24.20
CA GLY A 310 -36.61 32.33 25.66
C GLY A 310 -36.59 33.70 26.34
N TYR A 311 -36.81 33.66 27.66
CA TYR A 311 -36.73 34.81 28.57
C TYR A 311 -35.69 34.51 29.64
N GLU A 312 -34.64 35.32 29.73
CA GLU A 312 -33.54 35.16 30.69
C GLU A 312 -33.07 36.53 31.19
N ASP A 313 -32.85 36.66 32.51
CA ASP A 313 -32.32 37.86 33.17
C ASP A 313 -33.02 39.19 32.77
N GLY A 314 -34.36 39.16 32.63
CA GLY A 314 -35.15 40.33 32.23
C GLY A 314 -35.00 40.73 30.76
N LYS A 315 -34.37 39.88 29.94
CA LYS A 315 -34.23 40.02 28.49
C LYS A 315 -35.00 38.92 27.77
N ILE A 316 -35.44 39.21 26.56
CA ILE A 316 -36.05 38.27 25.64
C ILE A 316 -35.10 38.00 24.47
N SER A 317 -34.96 36.73 24.11
CA SER A 317 -34.22 36.30 22.93
C SER A 317 -35.18 35.87 21.82
N LEU A 318 -35.02 36.45 20.64
CA LEU A 318 -35.79 36.18 19.43
C LEU A 318 -34.89 35.50 18.41
N GLN A 319 -35.37 34.45 17.76
CA GLN A 319 -34.72 33.83 16.61
C GLN A 319 -35.46 34.23 15.33
N ALA A 320 -34.81 35.03 14.49
CA ALA A 320 -35.24 35.30 13.14
C ALA A 320 -34.62 34.27 12.20
N ARG A 321 -35.45 33.45 11.55
CA ARG A 321 -35.06 32.38 10.64
C ARG A 321 -35.51 32.73 9.23
N PHE A 322 -34.59 32.67 8.29
CA PHE A 322 -34.89 32.93 6.88
C PHE A 322 -34.03 32.05 5.99
N TRP A 323 -34.49 31.85 4.75
CA TRP A 323 -33.81 31.03 3.76
C TRP A 323 -33.21 31.93 2.69
N VAL A 324 -32.02 31.56 2.23
CA VAL A 324 -31.26 32.23 1.17
C VAL A 324 -30.89 31.20 0.12
N ALA A 325 -30.96 31.56 -1.15
CA ALA A 325 -30.58 30.65 -2.22
C ALA A 325 -29.06 30.38 -2.20
N THR A 326 -28.67 29.12 -2.40
CA THR A 326 -27.27 28.70 -2.47
C THR A 326 -26.55 29.41 -3.61
N GLY A 327 -25.45 30.11 -3.31
CA GLY A 327 -24.67 30.90 -4.27
C GLY A 327 -25.01 32.39 -4.27
N GLN A 328 -26.10 32.81 -3.60
CA GLN A 328 -26.30 34.20 -3.25
C GLN A 328 -25.59 34.49 -1.93
N MET A 329 -24.74 35.53 -1.93
CA MET A 329 -24.19 36.05 -0.68
C MET A 329 -25.12 37.16 -0.21
N ILE A 330 -25.91 36.89 0.82
CA ILE A 330 -26.56 37.96 1.57
C ILE A 330 -25.48 38.64 2.42
N ASP A 331 -25.43 39.98 2.39
CA ASP A 331 -24.58 40.73 3.31
C ASP A 331 -25.23 40.72 4.70
N ILE A 332 -24.96 39.65 5.46
CA ILE A 332 -25.48 39.49 6.81
C ILE A 332 -25.08 40.69 7.69
N SER A 333 -23.92 41.30 7.46
CA SER A 333 -23.47 42.46 8.22
C SER A 333 -24.41 43.65 8.00
N GLN A 334 -24.88 43.86 6.78
CA GLN A 334 -25.86 44.90 6.48
C GLN A 334 -27.21 44.60 7.14
N VAL A 335 -27.69 43.35 7.10
CA VAL A 335 -28.93 42.95 7.80
C VAL A 335 -28.82 43.19 9.30
N VAL A 336 -27.67 42.83 9.90
CA VAL A 336 -27.39 43.05 11.32
C VAL A 336 -27.34 44.55 11.64
N TYR A 337 -26.74 45.37 10.78
CA TYR A 337 -26.67 46.82 10.94
C TYR A 337 -28.07 47.46 10.92
N GLU A 338 -28.92 47.11 9.96
CA GLU A 338 -30.28 47.65 9.89
C GLU A 338 -31.16 47.18 11.05
N LEU A 339 -31.00 45.93 11.48
CA LEU A 339 -31.65 45.42 12.69
C LEU A 339 -31.19 46.19 13.94
N HIS A 340 -29.91 46.55 14.03
CA HIS A 340 -29.39 47.37 15.12
C HIS A 340 -29.95 48.80 15.07
N ASN A 341 -30.11 49.40 13.89
CA ASN A 341 -30.74 50.71 13.73
C ASN A 341 -32.22 50.69 14.18
N LEU A 342 -32.95 49.62 13.87
CA LEU A 342 -34.34 49.44 14.29
C LEU A 342 -34.48 49.15 15.79
N PHE A 343 -33.51 48.46 16.38
CA PHE A 343 -33.48 48.07 17.79
C PHE A 343 -32.11 48.37 18.42
N PRO A 344 -31.81 49.63 18.78
CA PRO A 344 -30.49 50.05 19.24
C PRO A 344 -30.02 49.38 20.55
N THR A 345 -30.97 48.97 21.38
CA THR A 345 -30.78 48.29 22.67
C THR A 345 -30.64 46.77 22.53
N ALA A 346 -30.91 46.23 21.34
CA ALA A 346 -30.83 44.81 21.07
C ALA A 346 -29.39 44.38 20.74
N ASN A 347 -28.95 43.29 21.37
CA ASN A 347 -27.74 42.60 20.98
C ASN A 347 -28.07 41.57 19.90
N ILE A 348 -27.38 41.65 18.76
CA ILE A 348 -27.65 40.81 17.59
C ILE A 348 -26.46 39.90 17.37
N SER A 349 -26.72 38.59 17.28
CA SER A 349 -25.70 37.59 17.02
C SER A 349 -26.13 36.65 15.90
N ILE A 350 -25.16 36.14 15.15
CA ILE A 350 -25.39 35.18 14.07
C ILE A 350 -25.21 33.79 14.67
N LYS A 351 -26.20 32.91 14.48
CA LYS A 351 -26.14 31.52 14.92
C LYS A 351 -26.01 30.64 13.68
N GLU A 352 -24.89 29.92 13.56
CA GLU A 352 -24.77 28.92 12.52
C GLU A 352 -25.79 27.79 12.76
N PRO A 353 -26.51 27.34 11.72
CA PRO A 353 -27.38 26.18 11.85
C PRO A 353 -26.52 24.95 12.18
N VAL A 354 -26.82 24.28 13.29
CA VAL A 354 -26.16 23.05 13.75
C VAL A 354 -26.57 21.86 12.88
#